data_AF-A0A832XZE4-F1
#
_entry.id   AF-A0A832XZE4-F1
#
_cell.length_a   1.000
_cell.length_b   1.000
_cell.length_c   1.000
_cell.angle_alpha   90.00
_cell.angle_beta   90.00
_cell.angle_gamma   90.00
#
_symmetry.space_group_name_H-M   'P 1'
#
loop_
_entity.id
_entity.type
_entity.pdbx_description
1 polymer ?
#
loop_
_entity_poly.entity_id
_entity_poly.type
_entity_poly.pdbx_seq_one_letter_code
_entity_poly.pdbx_strand_id
1 'polypeptide(L)' 'GIGNTILDPMMGSGTAGVSALGLNRDFIGIEKEKRTFDIAQARISETVIQ' A
#
# COMPACT_ATOMS: atom_id res chain seq x y z
N GLY A 1 13.62 4.37 -15.02
CA GLY A 1 14.66 3.99 -14.05
C GLY A 1 14.09 2.94 -13.11
N ILE A 2 14.93 2.19 -12.39
CA ILE A 2 14.47 1.20 -11.40
C ILE A 2 13.73 1.98 -10.29
N GLY A 3 12.39 1.87 -10.26
CA GLY A 3 11.50 2.75 -9.48
C GLY A 3 10.09 2.77 -10.10
N ASN A 4 9.48 1.60 -10.29
CA ASN A 4 8.14 1.50 -10.84
C ASN A 4 7.12 1.53 -9.69
N THR A 5 6.15 2.43 -9.81
CA THR A 5 4.95 2.45 -8.98
C THR A 5 4.27 1.08 -9.03
N ILE A 6 4.02 0.50 -7.85
CA ILE A 6 3.25 -0.73 -7.71
C ILE A 6 1.77 -0.37 -7.66
N LEU A 7 0.99 -0.92 -8.59
CA LEU A 7 -0.46 -0.80 -8.61
C LEU A 7 -1.09 -2.09 -8.07
N ASP A 8 -1.94 -1.97 -7.06
CA ASP A 8 -2.76 -3.06 -6.56
C ASP A 8 -4.26 -2.67 -6.59
N PRO A 9 -5.03 -3.13 -7.59
CA PRO A 9 -6.45 -2.80 -7.72
C PRO A 9 -7.35 -3.55 -6.72
N MET A 10 -6.80 -4.49 -5.96
CA MET A 10 -7.50 -5.26 -4.93
C MET A 10 -6.62 -5.31 -3.67
N MET A 11 -6.27 -4.12 -3.16
CA MET A 11 -5.23 -4.02 -2.13
C MET A 11 -5.53 -4.78 -0.85
N GLY A 12 -6.80 -5.10 -0.59
CA GLY A 12 -7.22 -5.91 0.54
C GLY A 12 -6.64 -5.35 1.82
N SER A 13 -5.87 -6.16 2.54
CA SER A 13 -5.28 -5.73 3.81
C SER A 13 -4.10 -4.75 3.69
N GLY A 14 -3.59 -4.47 2.48
CA GLY A 14 -2.50 -3.51 2.24
C GLY A 14 -1.08 -4.08 2.31
N THR A 15 -0.89 -5.41 2.31
CA THR A 15 0.43 -6.05 2.40
C THR A 15 1.37 -5.67 1.27
N ALA A 16 0.86 -5.60 0.03
CA ALA A 16 1.64 -5.18 -1.14
C ALA A 16 2.17 -3.74 -0.98
N GLY A 17 1.38 -2.85 -0.38
CA GLY A 17 1.79 -1.46 -0.10
C GLY A 17 2.89 -1.37 0.94
N VAL A 18 2.77 -2.12 2.05
CA VAL A 18 3.82 -2.20 3.07
C VAL A 18 5.14 -2.70 2.47
N SER A 19 5.09 -3.78 1.66
CA SER A 19 6.29 -4.31 0.99
C SER A 19 6.86 -3.36 -0.07
N ALA A 20 6.01 -2.65 -0.83
CA ALA A 20 6.45 -1.68 -1.82
C ALA A 20 7.24 -0.54 -1.14
N LEU A 21 6.69 0.05 -0.08
CA LEU A 21 7.35 1.12 0.67
C LEU A 21 8.66 0.64 1.31
N GLY A 22 8.68 -0.55 1.93
CA GLY A 22 9.90 -1.13 2.50
C GLY A 22 11.01 -1.42 1.47
N LEU A 23 10.67 -1.49 0.18
CA LEU A 23 11.61 -1.63 -0.92
C LEU A 23 11.92 -0.31 -1.64
N ASN A 24 11.55 0.84 -1.04
CA ASN A 24 11.66 2.18 -1.62
C ASN A 24 10.96 2.28 -2.99
N ARG A 25 9.73 1.77 -3.08
CA ARG A 25 8.87 1.87 -4.27
C ARG A 25 7.59 2.63 -3.95
N ASP A 26 7.14 3.44 -4.91
CA ASP A 26 5.83 4.07 -4.85
C ASP A 26 4.71 3.01 -4.92
N PHE A 27 3.56 3.30 -4.32
CA PHE A 27 2.41 2.40 -4.26
C PHE A 27 1.10 3.13 -4.52
N ILE A 28 0.22 2.52 -5.32
CA ILE A 28 -1.18 2.92 -5.53
C ILE A 28 -2.06 1.70 -5.24
N GLY A 29 -2.90 1.81 -4.21
CA GLY A 29 -3.84 0.76 -3.82
C GLY A 29 -5.29 1.19 -4.02
N ILE A 30 -6.14 0.26 -4.49
CA ILE A 30 -7.59 0.44 -4.59
C ILE A 30 -8.25 -0.68 -3.78
N GLU A 31 -9.17 -0.31 -2.91
CA GLU A 31 -10.07 -1.24 -2.21
C GLU A 31 -11.48 -0.68 -2.25
N LYS A 32 -12.46 -1.55 -2.49
CA LYS A 32 -13.87 -1.16 -2.61
C LYS A 32 -14.54 -1.10 -1.23
N GLU A 33 -14.18 -1.99 -0.32
CA GLU A 33 -14.81 -2.05 1.00
C GLU A 33 -14.14 -1.05 1.96
N LYS A 34 -14.92 -0.12 2.51
CA LYS A 34 -14.41 1.01 3.30
C LYS A 34 -13.65 0.56 4.55
N ARG A 35 -14.15 -0.43 5.28
CA ARG A 35 -13.50 -0.91 6.50
C ARG A 35 -12.16 -1.57 6.17
N THR A 36 -12.07 -2.37 5.12
CA THR A 36 -10.82 -2.95 4.63
C THR A 36 -9.87 -1.86 4.12
N PHE A 37 -10.38 -0.86 3.39
CA PHE A 37 -9.61 0.31 2.97
C PHE A 37 -8.95 1.01 4.16
N ASP A 38 -9.71 1.28 5.23
CA ASP A 38 -9.22 1.97 6.43
C ASP A 38 -8.12 1.17 7.15
N ILE A 39 -8.30 -0.15 7.24
CA ILE A 39 -7.30 -1.05 7.81
C ILE A 39 -6.01 -1.03 6.98
N ALA A 40 -6.11 -1.11 5.66
CA ALA A 40 -4.95 -1.06 4.77
C ALA A 40 -4.24 0.29 4.83
N GLN A 41 -4.99 1.39 4.81
CA GLN A 41 -4.44 2.75 4.89
C GLN A 41 -3.67 2.97 6.20
N ALA A 42 -4.21 2.52 7.35
CA ALA A 42 -3.52 2.62 8.64
C ALA A 42 -2.18 1.88 8.61
N ARG A 43 -2.16 0.62 8.16
CA ARG A 43 -0.95 -0.21 8.06
C ARG A 43 0.11 0.40 7.13
N ILE A 44 -0.30 0.92 5.98
CA ILE A 44 0.60 1.56 5.02
C ILE A 44 1.15 2.86 5.60
N SER A 45 0.33 3.67 6.28
CA SER A 45 0.75 4.96 6.87
C SER A 45 1.77 4.78 8.00
N GLU A 46 1.63 3.74 8.82
CA GLU A 46 2.61 3.38 9.85
C GLU A 46 4.00 3.04 9.25
N THR A 47 4.03 2.53 8.01
CA THR A 47 5.27 2.18 7.30
C THR A 47 6.05 3.41 6.81
N VAL A 48 5.39 4.57 6.65
CA VAL A 48 6.00 5.82 6.15
C VAL A 48 6.73 6.60 7.26
N ILE A 49 6.48 6.28 8.54
CA ILE A 49 6.99 7.04 9.70
C ILE A 49 8.31 6.45 10.27
N GLN A 50 8.93 5.47 9.62
CA GLN A 50 10.21 4.88 10.03
C GLN A 50 11.41 5.41 9.23
#